data_AF-A0AAD6U502-F1
#
_entry.id   AF-A0AAD6U502-F1
#
_cell.length_a   1.000
_cell.length_b   1.000
_cell.length_c   1.000
_cell.angle_alpha   90.00
_cell.angle_beta   90.00
_cell.angle_gamma   90.00
#
_symmetry.space_group_name_H-M   'P 1'
#
loop_
_entity.id
_entity.type
_entity.pdbx_description
1 polymer ?
#
loop_
_entity_poly.entity_id
_entity_poly.type
_entity_poly.pdbx_seq_one_letter_code
_entity_poly.pdbx_strand_id
1 'polypeptide(L)'
;MYSLPARGRKSQPLPMTPMSRNSQDIYSPALVGMRTDLFDLDGRPLGVSFVARLDSRQESGVLVRPVLPEGTLLLYHQIWRALLCGSPAAGQYYDRPRPPLPVELVRLVIRAAALMVPDRQQTHRAERSIFMRVMIDDEAPVMSRVWFWTKPLTLARIAAVQLVTVSHDQGWVSPPTDVCHSWYEWGVFSGPISDVAPRRQAPLGGRYAGAISGNEPVWRMNADGTVAANKGLWRRTHGNPVADREFKQHDGAQAGMDDEMWEGVPAGAIIAVRACAQQAMWENHARYGEILVWKWFEPVA
;
A
#
# COMPACT_ATOMS: atom_id res chain seq x y z
N MET A 1 -22.62 -68.49 13.04
CA MET A 1 -23.45 -67.27 12.92
C MET A 1 -22.64 -66.09 13.44
N TYR A 2 -22.12 -65.24 12.56
CA TYR A 2 -21.62 -63.91 12.94
C TYR A 2 -22.19 -62.91 11.95
N SER A 3 -22.96 -61.95 12.46
CA SER A 3 -23.68 -60.95 11.69
C SER A 3 -22.93 -59.62 11.75
N LEU A 4 -22.60 -59.06 10.58
CA LEU A 4 -22.01 -57.73 10.44
C LEU A 4 -23.12 -56.69 10.24
N PRO A 5 -23.05 -55.48 10.84
CA PRO A 5 -24.01 -54.43 10.55
C PRO A 5 -23.59 -53.59 9.34
N ALA A 6 -24.57 -53.34 8.45
CA ALA A 6 -24.44 -52.53 7.26
C ALA A 6 -24.31 -51.04 7.59
N ARG A 7 -23.34 -50.36 6.95
CA ARG A 7 -23.24 -48.90 6.86
C ARG A 7 -23.97 -48.42 5.61
N GLY A 8 -24.86 -47.45 5.77
CA GLY A 8 -25.49 -46.75 4.64
C GLY A 8 -26.34 -45.55 5.08
N ARG A 9 -25.71 -44.41 5.36
CA ARG A 9 -26.39 -43.10 5.35
C ARG A 9 -25.84 -42.29 4.19
N LYS A 10 -26.62 -42.21 3.11
CA LYS A 10 -26.42 -41.23 2.04
C LYS A 10 -26.94 -39.88 2.56
N SER A 11 -26.05 -38.91 2.74
CA SER A 11 -26.43 -37.52 2.99
C SER A 11 -26.97 -36.91 1.70
N GLN A 12 -28.21 -36.45 1.73
CA GLN A 12 -28.77 -35.61 0.66
C GLN A 12 -28.15 -34.20 0.74
N PRO A 13 -27.81 -33.58 -0.40
CA PRO A 13 -27.41 -32.18 -0.42
C PRO A 13 -28.62 -31.28 -0.17
N LEU A 14 -28.46 -30.30 0.73
CA LEU A 14 -29.46 -29.27 0.99
C LEU A 14 -29.61 -28.34 -0.24
N PRO A 15 -30.83 -27.87 -0.55
CA PRO A 15 -31.05 -26.92 -1.62
C PRO A 15 -30.42 -25.56 -1.27
N MET A 16 -29.52 -25.07 -2.12
CA MET A 16 -28.99 -23.72 -1.99
C MET A 16 -30.02 -22.70 -2.48
N THR A 17 -30.39 -21.78 -1.60
CA THR A 17 -31.18 -20.59 -1.91
C THR A 17 -30.36 -19.63 -2.79
N PRO A 18 -30.90 -19.11 -3.91
CA PRO A 18 -30.18 -18.13 -4.72
C PRO A 18 -30.01 -16.82 -3.93
N MET A 19 -28.77 -16.42 -3.68
CA MET A 19 -28.47 -15.09 -3.17
C MET A 19 -28.76 -14.04 -4.25
N SER A 20 -29.67 -13.13 -3.92
CA SER A 20 -30.01 -11.92 -4.67
C SER A 20 -28.76 -11.08 -4.93
N ARG A 21 -28.44 -10.87 -6.21
CA ARG A 21 -27.44 -9.89 -6.67
C ARG A 21 -27.97 -8.48 -6.43
N ASN A 22 -27.46 -7.81 -5.41
CA ASN A 22 -27.44 -6.35 -5.32
C ASN A 22 -26.20 -5.95 -4.51
N SER A 23 -25.11 -5.66 -5.22
CA SER A 23 -23.94 -4.97 -4.67
C SER A 23 -23.16 -4.32 -5.81
N GLN A 24 -23.78 -3.34 -6.47
CA GLN A 24 -23.05 -2.16 -6.92
C GLN A 24 -23.38 -1.08 -5.89
N ASP A 25 -22.40 -0.24 -5.56
CA ASP A 25 -22.44 0.87 -4.60
C ASP A 25 -22.05 0.55 -3.16
N ILE A 26 -20.78 0.22 -2.90
CA ILE A 26 -20.18 0.41 -1.58
C ILE A 26 -18.71 0.88 -1.69
N TYR A 27 -18.47 2.13 -1.27
CA TYR A 27 -17.23 2.84 -0.89
C TYR A 27 -16.15 3.20 -1.93
N SER A 28 -16.35 4.37 -2.54
CA SER A 28 -15.24 5.35 -2.66
C SER A 28 -14.97 5.92 -1.27
N PRO A 29 -13.74 5.95 -0.73
CA PRO A 29 -13.48 6.68 0.49
C PRO A 29 -13.83 8.15 0.22
N ALA A 30 -14.75 8.69 1.00
CA ALA A 30 -14.96 10.12 1.04
C ALA A 30 -13.63 10.73 1.47
N LEU A 31 -12.88 11.28 0.50
CA LEU A 31 -12.02 12.41 0.77
C LEU A 31 -12.94 13.45 1.42
N VAL A 32 -12.89 13.55 2.74
CA VAL A 32 -13.40 14.73 3.45
C VAL A 32 -12.55 15.87 2.93
N GLY A 33 -13.02 16.50 1.86
CA GLY A 33 -12.42 17.71 1.33
C GLY A 33 -12.59 18.78 2.38
N MET A 34 -11.57 18.97 3.21
CA MET A 34 -11.42 20.20 3.97
C MET A 34 -11.31 21.33 2.95
N ARG A 35 -12.42 22.04 2.73
CA ARG A 35 -12.43 23.25 1.92
C ARG A 35 -11.74 24.32 2.74
N THR A 36 -10.43 24.44 2.55
CA THR A 36 -9.64 25.52 3.12
C THR A 36 -9.65 26.65 2.11
N ASP A 37 -10.41 27.71 2.40
CA ASP A 37 -10.32 28.95 1.65
C ASP A 37 -8.96 29.58 2.00
N LEU A 38 -8.02 29.50 1.06
CA LEU A 38 -6.71 30.12 1.17
C LEU A 38 -6.81 31.57 0.70
N PHE A 39 -6.28 32.48 1.49
CA PHE A 39 -6.21 33.91 1.19
C PHE A 39 -4.76 34.32 0.94
N ASP A 40 -4.52 35.28 0.06
CA ASP A 40 -3.21 35.90 -0.11
C ASP A 40 -2.85 36.77 1.12
N LEU A 41 -1.65 37.35 1.11
CA LEU A 41 -1.17 38.22 2.18
C LEU A 41 -2.04 39.49 2.34
N ASP A 42 -2.82 39.84 1.32
CA ASP A 42 -3.75 40.97 1.31
C ASP A 42 -5.19 40.55 1.67
N GLY A 43 -5.42 39.29 2.07
CA GLY A 43 -6.73 38.78 2.46
C GLY A 43 -7.68 38.50 1.29
N ARG A 44 -7.17 38.36 0.06
CA ARG A 44 -7.99 38.00 -1.12
C ARG A 44 -8.02 36.48 -1.29
N PRO A 45 -9.20 35.88 -1.55
CA PRO A 45 -9.30 34.45 -1.75
C PRO A 45 -8.51 34.05 -2.99
N LEU A 46 -7.57 33.13 -2.85
CA LEU A 46 -6.68 32.67 -3.92
C LEU A 46 -7.43 31.81 -4.97
N GLY A 47 -8.69 31.46 -4.75
CA GLY A 47 -9.53 30.73 -5.71
C GLY A 47 -9.03 29.30 -6.02
N VAL A 48 -8.03 28.80 -5.31
CA VAL A 48 -7.42 27.50 -5.59
C VAL A 48 -8.19 26.40 -4.86
N SER A 49 -9.10 25.74 -5.56
CA SER A 49 -9.69 24.48 -5.11
C SER A 49 -8.73 23.34 -5.44
N PHE A 50 -8.07 22.79 -4.43
CA PHE A 50 -7.26 21.59 -4.60
C PHE A 50 -8.14 20.37 -4.39
N VAL A 51 -8.66 19.83 -5.49
CA VAL A 51 -9.07 18.43 -5.56
C VAL A 51 -7.93 17.71 -6.27
N ALA A 52 -7.20 16.86 -5.56
CA ALA A 52 -6.30 15.90 -6.19
C ALA A 52 -7.16 14.91 -7.00
N ARG A 53 -7.56 15.32 -8.21
CA ARG A 53 -8.21 14.44 -9.18
C ARG A 53 -7.12 13.60 -9.81
N LEU A 54 -7.06 12.33 -9.43
CA LEU A 54 -6.45 11.31 -10.26
C LEU A 54 -7.34 11.18 -11.51
N ASP A 55 -6.89 11.74 -12.64
CA ASP A 55 -7.58 11.56 -13.92
C ASP A 55 -7.57 10.07 -14.28
N SER A 56 -8.75 9.43 -14.28
CA SER A 56 -8.92 7.98 -14.46
C SER A 56 -8.84 7.50 -15.91
N ARG A 57 -8.37 8.34 -16.85
CA ARG A 57 -8.07 7.94 -18.23
C ARG A 57 -6.57 7.75 -18.42
N GLN A 58 -6.05 6.72 -17.76
CA GLN A 58 -4.67 6.29 -17.91
C GLN A 58 -4.59 5.31 -19.09
N GLU A 59 -4.57 5.84 -20.31
CA GLU A 59 -4.17 5.05 -21.47
C GLU A 59 -2.65 4.83 -21.42
N SER A 60 -2.23 3.60 -21.65
CA SER A 60 -0.84 3.08 -21.63
C SER A 60 -0.26 2.80 -20.24
N GLY A 61 0.42 1.66 -20.11
CA GLY A 61 1.12 1.18 -18.91
C GLY A 61 2.32 2.02 -18.48
N VAL A 62 2.20 3.34 -18.61
CA VAL A 62 3.09 4.37 -18.09
C VAL A 62 2.74 4.56 -16.62
N LEU A 63 3.71 4.30 -15.76
CA LEU A 63 3.64 4.61 -14.35
C LEU A 63 3.42 6.13 -14.17
N VAL A 64 2.32 6.49 -13.51
CA VAL A 64 2.10 7.83 -13.00
C VAL A 64 2.59 7.84 -11.56
N ARG A 65 3.75 8.46 -11.34
CA ARG A 65 4.24 8.67 -9.97
C ARG A 65 3.28 9.63 -9.26
N PRO A 66 3.02 9.45 -7.96
CA PRO A 66 2.43 10.51 -7.17
C PRO A 66 3.43 11.66 -7.12
N VAL A 67 3.26 12.60 -8.03
CA VAL A 67 3.96 13.87 -8.06
C VAL A 67 3.08 14.82 -7.29
N LEU A 68 3.60 15.36 -6.18
CA LEU A 68 2.96 16.51 -5.56
C LEU A 68 2.93 17.63 -6.60
N PRO A 69 1.75 18.17 -6.94
CA PRO A 69 1.66 19.31 -7.82
C PRO A 69 2.60 20.42 -7.33
N GLU A 70 3.23 21.13 -8.26
CA GLU A 70 4.18 22.21 -7.91
C GLU A 70 3.55 23.23 -6.95
N GLY A 71 2.27 23.58 -7.18
CA GLY A 71 1.49 24.44 -6.30
C GLY A 71 1.35 23.91 -4.87
N THR A 72 1.34 22.59 -4.66
CA THR A 72 1.27 21.99 -3.32
C THR A 72 2.58 22.16 -2.55
N LEU A 73 3.73 22.03 -3.21
CA LEU A 73 5.03 22.28 -2.56
C LEU A 73 5.20 23.75 -2.19
N LEU A 74 4.79 24.65 -3.08
CA LEU A 74 4.77 26.09 -2.80
C LEU A 74 3.85 26.41 -1.62
N LEU A 75 2.66 25.81 -1.57
CA LEU A 75 1.74 25.96 -0.45
C LEU A 75 2.35 25.47 0.87
N TYR A 76 2.97 24.28 0.89
CA TYR A 76 3.63 23.76 2.09
C TYR A 76 4.74 24.70 2.58
N HIS A 77 5.52 25.24 1.65
CA HIS A 77 6.55 26.22 1.97
C HIS A 77 5.98 27.53 2.52
N GLN A 78 4.87 28.02 1.96
CA GLN A 78 4.17 29.20 2.47
C GLN A 78 3.62 28.97 3.88
N ILE A 79 2.99 27.82 4.14
CA ILE A 79 2.51 27.42 5.48
C ILE A 79 3.69 27.41 6.46
N TRP A 80 4.78 26.74 6.11
CA TRP A 80 5.99 26.67 6.95
C TRP A 80 6.52 28.06 7.30
N ARG A 81 6.71 28.94 6.30
CA ARG A 81 7.18 30.30 6.51
C ARG A 81 6.21 31.13 7.35
N ALA A 82 4.92 31.04 7.08
CA ALA A 82 3.90 31.77 7.82
C ALA A 82 3.87 31.38 9.31
N LEU A 83 4.09 30.10 9.63
CA LEU A 83 4.19 29.63 11.00
C LEU A 83 5.49 30.09 11.68
N LEU A 84 6.63 30.00 10.99
CA LEU A 84 7.93 30.40 11.54
C LEU A 84 8.10 31.91 11.71
N CYS A 85 7.58 32.71 10.78
CA CYS A 85 7.76 34.17 10.81
C CYS A 85 6.65 34.89 11.60
N GLY A 86 5.53 34.21 11.87
CA GLY A 86 4.34 34.86 12.40
C GLY A 86 3.65 35.76 11.36
N SER A 87 2.82 36.68 11.84
CA SER A 87 2.21 37.74 11.03
C SER A 87 2.38 39.08 11.76
N PRO A 88 3.08 40.06 11.17
CA PRO A 88 3.25 41.37 11.79
C PRO A 88 1.96 42.21 11.74
N ALA A 89 1.03 41.90 10.83
CA ALA A 89 -0.19 42.65 10.66
C ALA A 89 -1.25 42.18 11.68
N ALA A 90 -1.69 43.10 12.54
CA ALA A 90 -3.06 43.06 13.06
C ALA A 90 -3.98 43.31 11.86
N GLY A 91 -4.38 42.24 11.18
CA GLY A 91 -5.28 42.33 10.04
C GLY A 91 -6.63 42.91 10.46
N GLN A 92 -7.46 43.30 9.48
CA GLN A 92 -8.80 43.86 9.72
C GLN A 92 -9.71 42.94 10.58
N TYR A 93 -9.35 41.66 10.72
CA TYR A 93 -10.04 40.65 11.53
C TYR A 93 -9.33 40.24 12.83
N TYR A 94 -8.06 40.62 13.03
CA TYR A 94 -7.27 40.19 14.19
C TYR A 94 -6.60 41.40 14.85
N ASP A 95 -7.01 41.72 16.07
CA ASP A 95 -6.51 42.87 16.83
C ASP A 95 -5.04 42.73 17.29
N ARG A 96 -4.40 41.57 17.08
CA ARG A 96 -3.05 41.30 17.58
C ARG A 96 -2.16 40.63 16.54
N PRO A 97 -0.87 41.02 16.45
CA PRO A 97 0.10 40.32 15.60
C PRO A 97 0.24 38.88 16.06
N ARG A 98 0.39 37.95 15.10
CA ARG A 98 0.67 36.54 15.41
C ARG A 98 2.18 36.40 15.62
N PRO A 99 2.66 36.00 16.81
CA PRO A 99 4.09 35.81 17.01
C PRO A 99 4.62 34.62 16.18
N PRO A 100 5.91 34.61 15.84
CA PRO A 100 6.57 33.45 15.24
C PRO A 100 6.48 32.23 16.18
N LEU A 101 6.35 31.03 15.61
CA LEU A 101 6.40 29.78 16.37
C LEU A 101 7.84 29.21 16.39
N PRO A 102 8.27 28.61 17.52
CA PRO A 102 9.48 27.77 17.55
C PRO A 102 9.44 26.68 16.48
N VAL A 103 10.59 26.37 15.89
CA VAL A 103 10.69 25.41 14.78
C VAL A 103 10.20 24.01 15.17
N GLU A 104 10.37 23.62 16.42
CA GLU A 104 9.88 22.36 16.96
C GLU A 104 8.35 22.29 16.92
N LEU A 105 7.65 23.38 17.27
CA LEU A 105 6.19 23.44 17.18
C LEU A 105 5.72 23.44 15.73
N VAL A 106 6.42 24.15 14.84
CA VAL A 106 6.11 24.10 13.41
C VAL A 106 6.21 22.68 12.88
N ARG A 107 7.29 21.95 13.19
CA ARG A 107 7.44 20.53 12.82
C ARG A 107 6.28 19.68 13.33
N LEU A 108 5.83 19.87 14.57
CA LEU A 108 4.68 19.15 15.11
C LEU A 108 3.39 19.46 14.34
N VAL A 109 3.16 20.72 13.98
CA VAL A 109 2.01 21.12 13.16
C VAL A 109 2.05 20.48 11.77
N ILE A 110 3.19 20.49 11.09
CA ILE A 110 3.39 19.85 9.78
C ILE A 110 3.09 18.35 9.86
N ARG A 111 3.61 17.68 10.90
CA ARG A 111 3.39 16.23 11.12
C ARG A 111 1.92 15.93 11.41
N ALA A 112 1.29 16.71 12.29
CA ALA A 112 -0.13 16.59 12.62
C ALA A 112 -1.03 16.82 11.39
N ALA A 113 -0.61 17.70 10.48
CA ALA A 113 -1.29 17.97 9.22
C ALA A 113 -0.95 16.96 8.10
N ALA A 114 -0.18 15.90 8.40
CA ALA A 114 0.23 14.88 7.43
C ALA A 114 0.96 15.44 6.19
N LEU A 115 1.66 16.58 6.32
CA LEU A 115 2.33 17.21 5.18
C LEU A 115 3.63 16.47 4.86
N MET A 116 3.54 15.56 3.89
CA MET A 116 4.63 14.69 3.45
C MET A 116 5.05 14.99 2.02
N VAL A 117 6.29 14.68 1.69
CA VAL A 117 6.83 14.75 0.32
C VAL A 117 7.53 13.44 -0.06
N PRO A 118 7.51 13.04 -1.35
CA PRO A 118 8.24 11.86 -1.80
C PRO A 118 9.74 12.00 -1.54
N ASP A 119 10.35 11.00 -0.90
CA ASP A 119 11.79 10.88 -0.73
C ASP A 119 12.40 10.06 -1.86
N ARG A 120 12.77 10.74 -2.94
CA ARG A 120 13.36 10.12 -4.14
C ARG A 120 14.69 9.41 -3.86
N GLN A 121 15.38 9.73 -2.76
CA GLN A 121 16.65 9.10 -2.42
C GLN A 121 16.48 7.71 -1.76
N GLN A 122 15.36 7.51 -1.07
CA GLN A 122 15.04 6.24 -0.39
C GLN A 122 14.01 5.39 -1.15
N THR A 123 13.31 6.00 -2.11
CA THR A 123 12.43 5.29 -3.04
C THR A 123 13.21 4.24 -3.82
N HIS A 124 12.67 3.03 -3.94
CA HIS A 124 13.35 1.91 -4.58
C HIS A 124 12.44 1.23 -5.61
N ARG A 125 12.99 0.98 -6.79
CA ARG A 125 12.29 0.39 -7.92
C ARG A 125 12.80 -1.02 -8.22
N ALA A 126 11.90 -1.93 -8.55
CA ALA A 126 12.23 -3.23 -9.11
C ALA A 126 13.06 -3.10 -10.39
N GLU A 127 14.19 -3.81 -10.46
CA GLU A 127 15.06 -3.81 -11.64
C GLU A 127 14.49 -4.63 -12.80
N ARG A 128 13.61 -5.59 -12.52
CA ARG A 128 13.08 -6.56 -13.49
C ARG A 128 11.58 -6.73 -13.30
N SER A 129 10.89 -7.15 -14.36
CA SER A 129 9.52 -7.65 -14.25
C SER A 129 9.48 -8.97 -13.49
N ILE A 130 8.31 -9.31 -12.95
CA ILE A 130 8.03 -10.63 -12.38
C ILE A 130 6.85 -11.27 -13.10
N PHE A 131 7.01 -12.57 -13.38
CA PHE A 131 5.97 -13.43 -13.88
C PHE A 131 5.91 -14.66 -12.98
N MET A 132 4.71 -15.02 -12.57
CA MET A 132 4.45 -16.22 -11.80
C MET A 132 3.21 -16.90 -12.33
N ARG A 133 3.22 -18.24 -12.29
CA ARG A 133 2.09 -19.08 -12.63
C ARG A 133 2.05 -20.24 -11.66
N VAL A 134 0.90 -20.46 -11.04
CA VAL A 134 0.65 -21.63 -10.19
C VAL A 134 0.40 -22.82 -11.09
N MET A 135 1.11 -23.93 -10.91
CA MET A 135 0.92 -25.14 -11.72
C MET A 135 -0.10 -26.08 -11.04
N ILE A 136 -0.76 -26.94 -11.82
CA ILE A 136 -1.80 -27.86 -11.33
C ILE A 136 -1.27 -28.84 -10.27
N ASP A 137 0.00 -29.22 -10.37
CA ASP A 137 0.62 -30.23 -9.51
C ASP A 137 1.19 -29.66 -8.20
N ASP A 138 1.06 -28.36 -7.94
CA ASP A 138 1.55 -27.77 -6.69
C ASP A 138 0.58 -28.15 -5.55
N GLU A 139 1.00 -29.08 -4.68
CA GLU A 139 0.26 -29.51 -3.47
C GLU A 139 -0.13 -28.33 -2.55
N ALA A 140 0.61 -27.21 -2.66
CA ALA A 140 0.29 -25.95 -2.02
C ALA A 140 -0.41 -25.03 -3.04
N PRO A 141 -1.67 -24.61 -2.79
CA PRO A 141 -2.42 -23.80 -3.75
C PRO A 141 -1.91 -22.36 -3.86
N VAL A 142 -0.84 -21.98 -3.14
CA VAL A 142 -0.29 -20.62 -3.09
C VAL A 142 1.18 -20.66 -3.51
N MET A 143 1.54 -19.89 -4.52
CA MET A 143 2.91 -19.62 -4.94
C MET A 143 3.26 -18.17 -4.56
N SER A 144 4.41 -17.98 -3.94
CA SER A 144 4.96 -16.65 -3.69
C SER A 144 6.43 -16.58 -4.07
N ARG A 145 6.89 -15.38 -4.46
CA ARG A 145 8.29 -15.13 -4.82
C ARG A 145 8.67 -13.71 -4.47
N VAL A 146 9.77 -13.56 -3.73
CA VAL A 146 10.41 -12.26 -3.51
C VAL A 146 10.83 -11.67 -4.85
N TRP A 147 10.37 -10.46 -5.11
CA TRP A 147 10.55 -9.76 -6.36
C TRP A 147 11.72 -8.77 -6.30
N PHE A 148 11.72 -7.89 -5.30
CA PHE A 148 12.79 -6.91 -5.08
C PHE A 148 12.81 -6.45 -3.63
N TRP A 149 13.81 -5.65 -3.26
CA TRP A 149 13.94 -5.08 -1.92
C TRP A 149 14.71 -3.76 -1.92
N THR A 150 14.52 -2.95 -0.89
CA THR A 150 15.19 -1.66 -0.74
C THR A 150 16.65 -1.82 -0.28
N LYS A 151 17.43 -0.74 -0.44
CA LYS A 151 18.65 -0.55 0.36
C LYS A 151 18.28 -0.38 1.85
N PRO A 152 19.26 -0.55 2.77
CA PRO A 152 19.07 -0.23 4.19
C PRO A 152 18.46 1.17 4.37
N LEU A 153 17.36 1.26 5.11
CA LEU A 153 16.58 2.47 5.29
C LEU A 153 17.10 3.35 6.43
N THR A 154 16.95 4.66 6.25
CA THR A 154 17.18 5.65 7.30
C THR A 154 15.86 6.08 7.93
N LEU A 155 15.43 5.33 8.95
CA LEU A 155 14.08 5.45 9.54
C LEU A 155 13.75 6.84 10.07
N ALA A 156 14.75 7.59 10.56
CA ALA A 156 14.56 8.90 11.18
C ALA A 156 13.85 9.94 10.31
N ARG A 157 13.80 9.72 8.99
CA ARG A 157 13.20 10.65 8.03
C ARG A 157 11.96 10.10 7.34
N ILE A 158 11.61 8.85 7.57
CA ILE A 158 10.45 8.23 6.93
C ILE A 158 9.19 8.72 7.64
N ALA A 159 8.21 9.14 6.88
CA ALA A 159 6.87 9.47 7.35
C ALA A 159 5.89 8.33 7.03
N ALA A 160 6.04 7.73 5.85
CA ALA A 160 5.24 6.61 5.40
C ALA A 160 5.91 5.85 4.25
N VAL A 161 5.39 4.65 3.96
CA VAL A 161 5.77 3.86 2.79
C VAL A 161 4.52 3.43 2.01
N GLN A 162 4.64 3.32 0.69
CA GLN A 162 3.59 2.81 -0.19
C GLN A 162 4.20 1.92 -1.27
N LEU A 163 3.59 0.77 -1.54
CA LEU A 163 3.94 -0.05 -2.70
C LEU A 163 3.07 0.35 -3.89
N VAL A 164 3.70 0.62 -5.02
CA VAL A 164 3.02 0.84 -6.31
C VAL A 164 3.47 -0.23 -7.29
N THR A 165 2.51 -0.84 -7.99
CA THR A 165 2.81 -1.81 -9.06
C THR A 165 2.11 -1.43 -10.36
N VAL A 166 2.69 -1.84 -11.49
CA VAL A 166 1.98 -1.91 -12.77
C VAL A 166 1.89 -3.37 -13.16
N SER A 167 0.69 -3.92 -13.03
CA SER A 167 0.45 -5.36 -13.10
C SER A 167 -0.95 -5.70 -13.58
N HIS A 168 -1.12 -6.97 -13.91
CA HIS A 168 -2.39 -7.54 -14.33
C HIS A 168 -2.42 -9.03 -13.95
N ASP A 169 -3.59 -9.66 -14.04
CA ASP A 169 -3.71 -11.12 -13.98
C ASP A 169 -4.16 -11.68 -15.33
N GLN A 170 -3.96 -12.97 -15.58
CA GLN A 170 -4.54 -13.63 -16.77
C GLN A 170 -5.55 -14.70 -16.38
N GLY A 171 -5.81 -14.85 -15.08
CA GLY A 171 -6.49 -15.99 -14.52
C GLY A 171 -7.97 -16.00 -14.86
N TRP A 172 -8.49 -17.18 -15.18
CA TRP A 172 -9.92 -17.43 -15.17
C TRP A 172 -10.20 -18.58 -14.22
N VAL A 173 -11.09 -18.36 -13.25
CA VAL A 173 -11.60 -19.43 -12.40
C VAL A 173 -13.00 -19.78 -12.87
N SER A 174 -13.26 -21.07 -13.01
CA SER A 174 -14.60 -21.59 -13.27
C SER A 174 -15.10 -22.28 -12.01
N PRO A 175 -16.20 -21.83 -11.39
CA PRO A 175 -17.06 -20.71 -11.81
C PRO A 175 -16.39 -19.33 -11.56
N PRO A 176 -16.79 -18.26 -12.30
CA PRO A 176 -16.23 -16.93 -12.11
C PRO A 176 -16.33 -16.49 -10.64
N THR A 177 -15.21 -16.01 -10.09
CA THR A 177 -15.16 -15.40 -8.76
C THR A 177 -14.79 -13.93 -8.87
N ASP A 178 -15.36 -13.10 -8.02
CA ASP A 178 -14.93 -11.72 -7.76
C ASP A 178 -13.69 -11.64 -6.84
N VAL A 179 -13.25 -12.78 -6.31
CA VAL A 179 -12.08 -12.90 -5.46
C VAL A 179 -10.80 -12.83 -6.28
N CYS A 180 -9.92 -11.91 -5.91
CA CYS A 180 -8.58 -11.80 -6.45
C CYS A 180 -7.69 -12.94 -5.93
N HIS A 181 -7.05 -13.69 -6.84
CA HIS A 181 -6.08 -14.73 -6.47
C HIS A 181 -4.63 -14.37 -6.80
N SER A 182 -4.32 -13.11 -7.12
CA SER A 182 -2.93 -12.65 -7.32
C SER A 182 -2.70 -11.29 -6.70
N TRP A 183 -1.70 -11.17 -5.84
CA TRP A 183 -1.51 -9.97 -5.03
C TRP A 183 -0.04 -9.70 -4.73
N TYR A 184 0.20 -8.59 -4.03
CA TYR A 184 1.52 -8.21 -3.57
C TYR A 184 1.54 -8.04 -2.06
N GLU A 185 2.69 -8.38 -1.52
CA GLU A 185 2.99 -8.20 -0.10
C GLU A 185 4.33 -7.50 0.03
N TRP A 186 4.47 -6.67 1.05
CA TRP A 186 5.76 -6.15 1.44
C TRP A 186 6.02 -6.49 2.89
N GLY A 187 7.29 -6.55 3.25
CA GLY A 187 7.70 -6.82 4.61
C GLY A 187 8.99 -6.12 5.01
N VAL A 188 9.15 -5.91 6.31
CA VAL A 188 10.30 -5.21 6.90
C VAL A 188 11.23 -6.21 7.60
N PHE A 189 12.54 -6.12 7.34
CA PHE A 189 13.53 -7.06 7.87
C PHE A 189 14.72 -6.34 8.51
N SER A 190 15.15 -6.88 9.65
CA SER A 190 16.33 -6.44 10.40
C SER A 190 17.57 -7.20 9.93
N GLY A 191 18.19 -6.77 8.82
CA GLY A 191 19.47 -7.34 8.36
C GLY A 191 19.61 -7.49 6.85
N PRO A 192 20.78 -7.95 6.36
CA PRO A 192 21.01 -8.17 4.94
C PRO A 192 20.12 -9.30 4.38
N ILE A 193 19.58 -9.09 3.19
CA ILE A 193 18.74 -10.08 2.48
C ILE A 193 19.54 -11.27 1.93
N SER A 194 20.85 -11.36 2.16
CA SER A 194 21.67 -12.51 1.71
C SER A 194 21.12 -13.87 2.14
N ASP A 195 20.24 -13.90 3.15
CA ASP A 195 19.56 -15.08 3.67
C ASP A 195 18.21 -15.39 2.99
N VAL A 196 17.80 -14.57 2.02
CA VAL A 196 16.50 -14.64 1.33
C VAL A 196 16.71 -15.15 -0.09
N ALA A 197 17.20 -16.39 -0.19
CA ALA A 197 17.17 -17.07 -1.47
C ALA A 197 15.70 -17.20 -1.93
N PRO A 198 15.39 -17.00 -3.24
CA PRO A 198 14.07 -17.30 -3.78
C PRO A 198 13.87 -18.82 -3.75
N ARG A 199 13.49 -19.36 -2.59
CA ARG A 199 13.02 -20.73 -2.46
C ARG A 199 11.52 -20.76 -2.67
N ARG A 200 11.05 -21.73 -3.47
CA ARG A 200 9.63 -22.15 -3.48
C ARG A 200 9.28 -22.51 -2.04
N GLN A 201 8.44 -21.74 -1.34
CA GLN A 201 8.12 -22.11 0.03
C GLN A 201 6.72 -21.78 0.54
N ALA A 202 6.34 -22.76 1.37
CA ALA A 202 5.34 -22.90 2.40
C ALA A 202 3.86 -22.72 1.99
N PRO A 203 3.02 -23.77 2.13
CA PRO A 203 1.58 -23.59 2.14
C PRO A 203 1.24 -22.71 3.33
N LEU A 204 0.84 -21.46 3.07
CA LEU A 204 0.17 -20.65 4.07
C LEU A 204 -1.12 -21.41 4.42
N GLY A 205 -1.13 -22.05 5.59
CA GLY A 205 -2.24 -22.87 6.06
C GLY A 205 -3.45 -22.00 6.37
N GLY A 206 -4.24 -21.67 5.35
CA GLY A 206 -5.46 -20.88 5.52
C GLY A 206 -6.06 -20.44 4.19
N ARG A 207 -7.36 -20.62 4.03
CA ARG A 207 -8.13 -20.14 2.87
C ARG A 207 -8.19 -18.62 2.91
N TYR A 208 -7.36 -17.95 2.12
CA TYR A 208 -7.42 -16.50 1.94
C TYR A 208 -8.44 -16.08 0.87
N ALA A 209 -9.69 -16.52 1.02
CA ALA A 209 -10.76 -16.12 0.12
C ALA A 209 -11.38 -14.81 0.63
N GLY A 210 -10.96 -13.67 0.08
CA GLY A 210 -11.53 -12.37 0.40
C GLY A 210 -10.94 -11.24 -0.45
N ALA A 211 -11.65 -10.12 -0.53
CA ALA A 211 -11.12 -8.90 -1.14
C ALA A 211 -9.88 -8.41 -0.38
N ILE A 212 -8.86 -7.99 -1.12
CA ILE A 212 -7.60 -7.49 -0.58
C ILE A 212 -7.74 -5.97 -0.44
N SER A 213 -7.73 -5.49 0.79
CA SER A 213 -7.92 -4.07 1.13
C SER A 213 -6.60 -3.32 1.37
N GLY A 214 -5.50 -4.05 1.58
CA GLY A 214 -4.20 -3.47 1.98
C GLY A 214 -4.08 -3.16 3.47
N ASN A 215 -5.16 -3.35 4.24
CA ASN A 215 -5.21 -3.20 5.68
C ASN A 215 -5.27 -4.57 6.38
N GLU A 216 -4.75 -5.61 5.74
CA GLU A 216 -4.72 -6.94 6.33
C GLU A 216 -3.83 -6.97 7.57
N PRO A 217 -4.13 -7.85 8.54
CA PRO A 217 -3.29 -8.02 9.71
C PRO A 217 -1.85 -8.33 9.32
N VAL A 218 -0.89 -7.80 10.06
CA VAL A 218 0.51 -8.17 9.87
C VAL A 218 0.77 -9.58 10.39
N TRP A 219 1.57 -10.35 9.66
CA TRP A 219 2.04 -11.65 10.13
C TRP A 219 3.57 -11.73 10.11
N ARG A 220 4.09 -12.56 11.00
CA ARG A 220 5.53 -12.78 11.18
C ARG A 220 5.98 -14.00 10.38
N MET A 221 6.87 -13.79 9.42
CA MET A 221 7.43 -14.83 8.57
C MET A 221 8.83 -14.39 8.14
N ASN A 222 9.75 -15.34 7.96
CA ASN A 222 10.99 -15.03 7.28
C ASN A 222 10.69 -14.60 5.84
N ALA A 223 11.66 -13.98 5.20
CA ALA A 223 11.43 -13.48 3.86
C ALA A 223 11.23 -14.61 2.82
N ASP A 224 11.80 -15.79 3.10
CA ASP A 224 11.63 -17.01 2.30
C ASP A 224 10.31 -17.74 2.58
N GLY A 225 9.60 -17.37 3.63
CA GLY A 225 8.37 -18.02 4.03
C GLY A 225 8.48 -18.99 5.21
N THR A 226 9.66 -19.22 5.79
CA THR A 226 9.81 -20.08 6.96
C THR A 226 9.50 -19.36 8.28
N VAL A 227 9.20 -20.14 9.33
CA VAL A 227 9.02 -19.63 10.70
C VAL A 227 10.34 -19.80 11.47
N ALA A 228 11.37 -18.99 11.20
CA ALA A 228 12.61 -18.99 12.00
C ALA A 228 12.80 -17.68 12.78
N ALA A 229 13.98 -17.49 13.40
CA ALA A 229 14.23 -16.43 14.39
C ALA A 229 14.30 -14.99 13.80
N ASN A 230 14.61 -14.83 12.51
CA ASN A 230 14.75 -13.52 11.86
C ASN A 230 13.46 -13.11 11.14
N LYS A 231 12.37 -13.03 11.91
CA LYS A 231 11.00 -12.83 11.39
C LYS A 231 10.82 -11.42 10.87
N GLY A 232 10.59 -11.28 9.57
CA GLY A 232 10.04 -10.05 9.03
C GLY A 232 8.56 -9.93 9.36
N LEU A 233 8.10 -8.69 9.40
CA LEU A 233 6.68 -8.35 9.43
C LEU A 233 6.21 -8.22 7.99
N TRP A 234 5.20 -8.97 7.59
CA TRP A 234 4.63 -8.95 6.25
C TRP A 234 3.20 -8.43 6.27
N ARG A 235 2.82 -7.68 5.24
CA ARG A 235 1.45 -7.27 4.97
C ARG A 235 1.11 -7.35 3.48
N ARG A 236 -0.14 -7.68 3.18
CA ARG A 236 -0.77 -7.49 1.87
C ARG A 236 -0.97 -6.01 1.57
N THR A 237 -1.01 -5.70 0.28
CA THR A 237 -1.15 -4.32 -0.19
C THR A 237 -2.35 -4.18 -1.10
N HIS A 238 -2.33 -4.89 -2.21
CA HIS A 238 -3.40 -4.87 -3.20
C HIS A 238 -3.33 -6.14 -4.04
N GLY A 239 -4.49 -6.45 -4.61
CA GLY A 239 -4.67 -7.52 -5.58
C GLY A 239 -4.75 -7.00 -7.00
N ASN A 240 -4.47 -7.86 -7.98
CA ASN A 240 -4.83 -7.56 -9.37
C ASN A 240 -6.36 -7.74 -9.55
N PRO A 241 -7.03 -6.91 -10.38
CA PRO A 241 -8.40 -7.14 -10.79
C PRO A 241 -8.53 -8.44 -11.59
N VAL A 242 -9.56 -9.22 -11.27
CA VAL A 242 -9.84 -10.52 -11.89
C VAL A 242 -10.03 -10.40 -13.40
N ALA A 243 -9.34 -11.26 -14.16
CA ALA A 243 -9.47 -11.40 -15.61
C ALA A 243 -9.11 -10.14 -16.41
N ASP A 244 -8.29 -9.26 -15.82
CA ASP A 244 -7.82 -8.04 -16.47
C ASP A 244 -6.48 -8.29 -17.18
N ARG A 245 -6.47 -8.26 -18.50
CA ARG A 245 -5.26 -8.51 -19.29
C ARG A 245 -4.38 -7.27 -19.48
N GLU A 246 -4.88 -6.10 -19.11
CA GLU A 246 -4.17 -4.85 -19.30
C GLU A 246 -3.33 -4.52 -18.08
N PHE A 247 -2.10 -4.09 -18.34
CA PHE A 247 -1.24 -3.56 -17.30
C PHE A 247 -1.82 -2.27 -16.73
N LYS A 248 -2.25 -2.31 -15.49
CA LYS A 248 -2.77 -1.15 -14.76
C LYS A 248 -1.90 -0.83 -13.56
N GLN A 249 -1.85 0.44 -13.22
CA GLN A 249 -1.22 0.88 -11.99
C GLN A 249 -2.14 0.56 -10.81
N HIS A 250 -1.54 0.01 -9.76
CA HIS A 250 -2.17 -0.28 -8.50
C HIS A 250 -1.37 0.39 -7.40
N ASP A 251 -2.04 1.24 -6.64
CA ASP A 251 -1.47 1.96 -5.51
C ASP A 251 -1.90 1.26 -4.22
N GLY A 252 -0.96 0.62 -3.55
CA GLY A 252 -1.22 -0.05 -2.27
C GLY A 252 -1.53 0.97 -1.17
N ALA A 253 -2.02 0.48 -0.03
CA ALA A 253 -2.23 1.30 1.15
C ALA A 253 -0.92 1.95 1.62
N GLN A 254 -1.01 3.21 2.03
CA GLN A 254 0.10 3.95 2.60
C GLN A 254 0.23 3.60 4.10
N ALA A 255 1.38 3.05 4.50
CA ALA A 255 1.68 2.70 5.89
C ALA A 255 2.53 3.78 6.55
N GLY A 256 1.95 4.53 7.49
CA GLY A 256 2.63 5.53 8.31
C GLY A 256 3.61 4.91 9.31
N MET A 257 4.50 5.71 9.92
CA MET A 257 5.45 5.21 10.93
C MET A 257 4.79 4.76 12.25
N ASP A 258 3.54 5.12 12.47
CA ASP A 258 2.67 4.68 13.57
C ASP A 258 2.05 3.30 13.32
N ASP A 259 2.24 2.74 12.13
CA ASP A 259 1.75 1.42 11.75
C ASP A 259 2.51 0.28 12.46
N GLU A 260 1.80 -0.81 12.79
CA GLU A 260 2.36 -2.00 13.45
C GLU A 260 3.55 -2.62 12.68
N MET A 261 3.65 -2.40 11.37
CA MET A 261 4.79 -2.83 10.53
C MET A 261 6.13 -2.24 10.99
N TRP A 262 6.11 -1.12 11.71
CA TRP A 262 7.30 -0.40 12.16
C TRP A 262 7.67 -0.67 13.62
N GLU A 263 6.85 -1.44 14.35
CA GLU A 263 7.10 -1.73 15.76
C GLU A 263 8.41 -2.53 15.93
N GLY A 264 9.38 -1.92 16.61
CA GLY A 264 10.68 -2.54 16.89
C GLY A 264 11.60 -2.66 15.67
N VAL A 265 11.31 -1.97 14.57
CA VAL A 265 12.17 -1.98 13.38
C VAL A 265 13.45 -1.17 13.64
N PRO A 266 14.65 -1.77 13.52
CA PRO A 266 15.91 -1.06 13.74
C PRO A 266 16.33 -0.22 12.53
N ALA A 267 17.19 0.77 12.77
CA ALA A 267 17.84 1.50 11.68
C ALA A 267 18.63 0.55 10.77
N GLY A 268 18.60 0.82 9.46
CA GLY A 268 19.22 -0.05 8.47
C GLY A 268 18.36 -1.26 8.08
N ALA A 269 17.14 -1.37 8.61
CA ALA A 269 16.16 -2.33 8.11
C ALA A 269 15.87 -2.11 6.62
N ILE A 270 15.40 -3.17 5.97
CA ILE A 270 15.11 -3.21 4.54
C ILE A 270 13.65 -3.61 4.33
N ILE A 271 13.08 -3.17 3.21
CA ILE A 271 11.75 -3.59 2.78
C ILE A 271 11.90 -4.58 1.64
N ALA A 272 11.32 -5.77 1.76
CA ALA A 272 11.18 -6.71 0.66
C ALA A 272 9.76 -6.66 0.10
N VAL A 273 9.63 -6.90 -1.19
CA VAL A 273 8.34 -7.05 -1.87
C VAL A 273 8.28 -8.44 -2.48
N ARG A 274 7.16 -9.14 -2.31
CA ARG A 274 6.89 -10.41 -2.98
C ARG A 274 5.59 -10.34 -3.76
N ALA A 275 5.60 -11.02 -4.90
CA ALA A 275 4.38 -11.31 -5.63
C ALA A 275 3.82 -12.64 -5.14
N CYS A 276 2.49 -12.75 -5.11
CA CYS A 276 1.76 -13.93 -4.70
C CYS A 276 0.70 -14.30 -5.77
N ALA A 277 0.45 -15.59 -5.93
CA ALA A 277 -0.65 -16.12 -6.72
C ALA A 277 -1.22 -17.36 -6.04
N GLN A 278 -2.53 -17.56 -6.13
CA GLN A 278 -3.25 -18.68 -5.57
C GLN A 278 -4.13 -19.33 -6.65
N GLN A 279 -4.36 -20.63 -6.52
CA GLN A 279 -5.12 -21.49 -7.44
C GLN A 279 -4.37 -21.89 -8.69
N ALA A 280 -4.55 -23.15 -9.08
CA ALA A 280 -3.95 -23.72 -10.28
C ALA A 280 -4.25 -22.85 -11.52
N MET A 281 -3.23 -22.67 -12.35
CA MET A 281 -3.26 -21.88 -13.59
C MET A 281 -3.40 -20.37 -13.39
N TRP A 282 -3.48 -19.88 -12.15
CA TRP A 282 -3.50 -18.45 -11.88
C TRP A 282 -2.14 -17.83 -12.13
N GLU A 283 -2.15 -16.61 -12.65
CA GLU A 283 -0.95 -15.89 -13.05
C GLU A 283 -0.87 -14.54 -12.35
N ASN A 284 0.35 -14.13 -12.01
CA ASN A 284 0.64 -12.77 -11.55
C ASN A 284 1.76 -12.20 -12.40
N HIS A 285 1.44 -11.15 -13.17
CA HIS A 285 2.39 -10.50 -14.06
C HIS A 285 2.53 -9.03 -13.70
N ALA A 286 3.74 -8.66 -13.28
CA ALA A 286 4.11 -7.28 -12.97
C ALA A 286 5.27 -6.83 -13.85
N ARG A 287 5.11 -5.72 -14.56
CA ARG A 287 6.20 -5.10 -15.32
C ARG A 287 6.96 -4.03 -14.51
N TYR A 288 6.32 -3.47 -13.51
CA TYR A 288 6.86 -2.39 -12.70
C TYR A 288 6.45 -2.52 -11.24
N GLY A 289 7.39 -2.33 -10.33
CA GLY A 289 7.15 -2.24 -8.90
C GLY A 289 8.05 -1.18 -8.29
N GLU A 290 7.52 -0.38 -7.37
CA GLU A 290 8.27 0.64 -6.66
C GLU A 290 7.76 0.80 -5.23
N ILE A 291 8.69 0.83 -4.29
CA ILE A 291 8.45 1.25 -2.91
C ILE A 291 8.68 2.75 -2.85
N LEU A 292 7.59 3.50 -2.73
CA LEU A 292 7.62 4.93 -2.50
C LEU A 292 7.83 5.19 -1.01
N VAL A 293 8.91 5.91 -0.71
CA VAL A 293 9.20 6.37 0.65
C VAL A 293 8.78 7.83 0.73
N TRP A 294 7.97 8.16 1.72
CA TRP A 294 7.54 9.52 2.03
C TRP A 294 8.33 10.03 3.22
N LYS A 295 8.64 11.33 3.24
CA LYS A 295 9.25 12.02 4.38
C LYS A 295 8.42 13.22 4.79
N TRP A 296 8.55 13.65 6.03
CA TRP A 296 7.95 14.89 6.50
C TRP A 296 8.47 16.09 5.71
N PHE A 297 7.59 17.02 5.38
CA PHE A 297 7.99 18.28 4.77
C PHE A 297 8.72 19.16 5.79
N GLU A 298 10.04 19.14 5.74
CA GLU A 298 10.89 20.00 6.57
C GLU A 298 11.87 20.72 5.63
N PRO A 299 11.54 21.94 5.15
CA PRO A 299 12.47 22.71 4.34
C PRO A 299 13.70 23.00 5.19
N VAL A 300 14.87 22.82 4.59
CA VAL A 300 16.16 23.04 5.25
C VAL A 300 16.20 24.50 5.70
N ALA A 301 16.41 24.73 6.99
CA ALA A 301 16.62 26.06 7.54
C ALA A 301 17.97 26.64 7.08
#